data_AF-A0A925ZTN6-F1
#
_entry.id   AF-A0A925ZTN6-F1
#
_cell.length_a   1.000
_cell.length_b   1.000
_cell.length_c   1.000
_cell.angle_alpha   90.00
_cell.angle_beta   90.00
_cell.angle_gamma   90.00
#
_symmetry.space_group_name_H-M   'P 1'
#
loop_
_entity.id
_entity.type
_entity.pdbx_description
1 polymer ?
#
loop_
_entity_poly.entity_id
_entity_poly.type
_entity_poly.pdbx_seq_one_letter_code
_entity_poly.pdbx_strand_id
1 'polypeptide(L)'
;MREFHLLWLGLVLSLPGASSHAQQLPAATPQRPLNVVFVVYPGVEVLDLGGPMDVFIKAGRLTNGGYRCYTVSLTDSVVATEQGGLRLTPDYTFANAPKPDILVVPGASPATVRR
;
A
#
# COMPACT_ATOMS: atom_id res chain seq x y z
N MET A 1 7.82 -43.35 2.55
CA MET A 1 8.09 -41.89 2.47
C MET A 1 6.79 -41.20 2.83
N ARG A 2 6.83 -40.31 3.84
CA ARG A 2 5.67 -39.83 4.60
C ARG A 2 4.85 -38.82 3.79
N GLU A 3 3.54 -39.03 3.75
CA GLU A 3 2.54 -38.14 3.17
C GLU A 3 2.24 -37.00 4.15
N PHE A 4 2.31 -35.74 3.67
CA PHE A 4 1.94 -34.57 4.45
C PHE A 4 0.45 -34.25 4.22
N HIS A 5 -0.40 -34.73 5.11
CA HIS A 5 -1.76 -34.24 5.25
C HIS A 5 -1.75 -32.96 6.10
N LEU A 6 -1.97 -31.81 5.46
CA LEU A 6 -2.24 -30.54 6.12
C LEU A 6 -3.73 -30.48 6.50
N LEU A 7 -4.05 -30.91 7.71
CA LEU A 7 -5.31 -30.62 8.38
C LEU A 7 -5.23 -29.21 8.98
N TRP A 8 -5.83 -28.24 8.30
CA TRP A 8 -6.31 -27.01 8.94
C TRP A 8 -7.79 -26.84 8.61
N LEU A 9 -8.64 -27.48 9.41
CA LEU A 9 -10.06 -27.17 9.47
C LEU A 9 -10.50 -27.14 10.94
N GLY A 10 -10.90 -25.96 11.39
CA GLY A 10 -11.52 -25.73 12.69
C GLY A 10 -11.36 -24.25 13.04
N LEU A 11 -12.37 -23.48 13.43
CA LEU A 11 -13.75 -23.75 13.79
C LEU A 11 -14.40 -22.35 13.74
N VAL A 12 -15.31 -22.07 12.81
CA VAL A 12 -16.10 -20.83 12.87
C VAL A 12 -17.32 -21.11 13.76
N LEU A 13 -17.22 -20.74 15.03
CA LEU A 13 -18.36 -20.65 15.94
C LEU A 13 -19.23 -19.46 15.49
N SER A 14 -20.29 -19.75 14.74
CA SER A 14 -21.34 -18.77 14.46
C SER A 14 -22.12 -18.50 15.74
N LEU A 15 -21.84 -17.39 16.43
CA LEU A 15 -22.70 -16.87 17.49
C LEU A 15 -23.93 -16.19 16.86
N PRO A 16 -25.16 -16.65 17.13
CA PRO A 16 -26.35 -15.91 16.74
C PRO A 16 -26.55 -14.77 17.75
N GLY A 17 -26.43 -13.51 17.30
CA GLY A 17 -26.82 -12.36 18.13
C GLY A 17 -25.90 -11.14 18.13
N ALA A 18 -24.92 -11.01 17.24
CA ALA A 18 -24.27 -9.72 17.03
C ALA A 18 -25.21 -8.81 16.24
N SER A 19 -25.92 -7.94 16.96
CA SER A 19 -26.80 -6.91 16.44
C SER A 19 -26.18 -6.17 15.26
N SER A 20 -26.98 -5.94 14.22
CA SER A 20 -26.62 -5.19 13.01
C SER A 20 -26.43 -3.70 13.33
N HIS A 21 -25.30 -3.40 13.98
CA HIS A 21 -24.76 -2.08 14.27
C HIS A 21 -23.29 -2.02 13.83
N ALA A 22 -22.93 -2.76 12.78
CA ALA A 22 -21.96 -2.21 11.84
C ALA A 22 -22.64 -0.97 11.26
N GLN A 23 -22.47 0.17 11.91
CA GLN A 23 -22.76 1.46 11.30
C GLN A 23 -22.17 1.38 9.92
N GLN A 24 -23.04 1.49 8.91
CA GLN A 24 -22.64 1.64 7.53
C GLN A 24 -21.79 2.91 7.49
N LEU A 25 -20.49 2.78 7.73
CA LEU A 25 -19.53 3.78 7.35
C LEU A 25 -19.88 4.02 5.88
N PRO A 26 -20.34 5.22 5.49
CA PRO A 26 -20.54 5.47 4.07
C PRO A 26 -19.23 5.04 3.43
N ALA A 27 -19.31 4.09 2.49
CA ALA A 27 -18.19 3.80 1.63
C ALA A 27 -17.93 5.12 0.93
N ALA A 28 -17.02 5.93 1.50
CA ALA A 28 -16.82 7.30 1.09
C ALA A 28 -16.01 7.23 -0.19
N THR A 29 -16.70 6.88 -1.28
CA THR A 29 -16.19 7.01 -2.62
C THR A 29 -15.86 8.49 -2.80
N PRO A 30 -14.60 8.83 -3.09
CA PRO A 30 -14.21 10.21 -3.33
C PRO A 30 -15.08 10.81 -4.44
N GLN A 31 -15.52 12.07 -4.26
CA GLN A 31 -16.32 12.79 -5.27
C GLN A 31 -15.55 13.05 -6.57
N ARG A 32 -14.22 12.96 -6.52
CA ARG A 32 -13.31 12.94 -7.67
C ARG A 32 -12.17 11.95 -7.39
N PRO A 33 -11.48 11.43 -8.42
CA PRO A 33 -10.27 10.64 -8.21
C PRO A 33 -9.24 11.40 -7.36
N LEU A 34 -8.69 10.71 -6.36
CA LEU A 34 -7.60 11.20 -5.52
C LEU A 34 -6.27 10.62 -5.98
N ASN A 35 -5.27 11.48 -6.12
CA ASN A 35 -3.91 11.09 -6.43
C ASN A 35 -3.17 10.69 -5.15
N VAL A 36 -2.78 9.42 -5.05
CA VAL A 36 -2.03 8.85 -3.93
C VAL A 36 -0.60 8.60 -4.38
N VAL A 37 0.34 9.35 -3.81
CA VAL A 37 1.74 9.25 -4.19
C VAL A 37 2.55 8.48 -3.13
N PHE A 38 3.41 7.58 -3.59
CA PHE A 38 4.30 6.77 -2.76
C PHE A 38 5.74 7.19 -2.98
N VAL A 39 6.43 7.63 -1.93
CA VAL A 39 7.83 8.06 -2.05
C VAL A 39 8.76 6.85 -2.10
N VAL A 40 9.60 6.81 -3.11
CA VAL A 40 10.66 5.81 -3.31
C VAL A 40 12.01 6.50 -3.14
N TYR A 41 12.84 5.98 -2.24
CA TYR A 41 14.14 6.55 -1.90
C TYR A 41 15.14 5.45 -1.51
N PRO A 42 16.47 5.74 -1.55
CA PRO A 42 17.48 4.74 -1.21
C PRO A 42 17.25 4.17 0.20
N GLY A 43 17.15 2.85 0.29
CA GLY A 43 16.92 2.15 1.56
C GLY A 43 15.45 2.07 2.01
N VAL A 44 14.50 2.47 1.17
CA VAL A 44 13.05 2.30 1.44
C VAL A 44 12.70 0.83 1.69
N GLU A 45 11.81 0.58 2.66
CA GLU A 45 11.29 -0.76 2.94
C GLU A 45 10.11 -1.09 2.01
N VAL A 46 10.27 -2.16 1.24
CA VAL A 46 9.29 -2.57 0.22
C VAL A 46 7.99 -3.04 0.85
N LEU A 47 8.03 -3.60 2.06
CA LEU A 47 6.83 -4.04 2.77
C LEU A 47 5.95 -2.84 3.17
N ASP A 48 6.57 -1.79 3.69
CA ASP A 48 5.92 -0.54 4.08
C ASP A 48 5.38 0.23 2.87
N LEU A 49 5.98 0.06 1.70
CA LEU A 49 5.46 0.58 0.43
C LEU A 49 4.28 -0.25 -0.07
N GLY A 50 4.47 -1.58 -0.15
CA GLY A 50 3.53 -2.50 -0.79
C GLY A 50 2.20 -2.63 -0.06
N GLY A 51 2.23 -2.68 1.28
CA GLY A 51 1.02 -2.84 2.09
C GLY A 51 -0.04 -1.75 1.82
N PRO A 52 0.26 -0.47 2.06
CA PRO A 52 -0.69 0.61 1.79
C PRO A 52 -0.97 0.80 0.29
N MET A 53 0.00 0.55 -0.60
CA MET A 53 -0.21 0.67 -2.04
C MET A 53 -1.27 -0.31 -2.56
N ASP A 54 -1.20 -1.58 -2.14
CA ASP A 54 -2.19 -2.59 -2.54
C ASP A 54 -3.60 -2.26 -2.00
N VAL A 55 -3.69 -1.70 -0.79
CA VAL A 55 -4.96 -1.21 -0.22
C VAL A 55 -5.57 -0.11 -1.11
N PHE A 56 -4.80 0.90 -1.50
CA PHE A 56 -5.32 1.98 -2.35
C PHE A 56 -5.65 1.54 -3.77
N ILE A 57 -4.86 0.61 -4.36
CA ILE A 57 -5.19 0.01 -5.66
C ILE A 57 -6.53 -0.72 -5.59
N LYS A 58 -6.75 -1.53 -4.56
CA LYS A 58 -8.02 -2.25 -4.34
C LYS A 58 -9.17 -1.27 -4.08
N ALA A 59 -8.95 -0.24 -3.27
CA ALA A 59 -9.93 0.82 -3.03
C ALA A 59 -10.30 1.52 -4.35
N GLY A 60 -9.33 1.80 -5.23
CA GLY A 60 -9.57 2.36 -6.56
C GLY A 60 -10.49 1.47 -7.40
N ARG A 61 -10.31 0.15 -7.37
CA ARG A 61 -11.20 -0.80 -8.07
C ARG A 61 -12.62 -0.80 -7.49
N LEU A 62 -12.76 -0.78 -6.17
CA LEU A 62 -14.05 -0.79 -5.47
C LEU A 62 -14.84 0.53 -5.63
N THR A 63 -14.13 1.62 -5.92
CA THR A 63 -14.71 2.98 -6.03
C THR A 63 -14.75 3.49 -7.46
N ASN A 64 -14.65 2.61 -8.46
CA ASN A 64 -14.67 2.96 -9.89
C ASN A 64 -13.62 4.04 -10.27
N GLY A 65 -12.39 3.88 -9.80
CA GLY A 65 -11.27 4.78 -10.08
C GLY A 65 -11.13 5.95 -9.10
N GLY A 66 -11.72 5.87 -7.91
CA GLY A 66 -11.64 6.90 -6.87
C GLY A 66 -10.23 7.18 -6.35
N TYR A 67 -9.27 6.28 -6.58
CA TYR A 67 -7.87 6.42 -6.17
C TYR A 67 -6.93 6.09 -7.33
N ARG A 68 -5.90 6.92 -7.52
CA ARG A 68 -4.85 6.76 -8.53
C ARG A 68 -3.50 6.74 -7.84
N CYS A 69 -2.86 5.57 -7.83
CA CYS A 69 -1.57 5.37 -7.18
C CYS A 69 -0.43 5.56 -8.18
N TYR A 70 0.66 6.19 -7.76
CA TYR A 70 1.92 6.23 -8.48
C TYR A 70 3.09 6.47 -7.51
N THR A 71 4.30 6.18 -7.97
CA THR A 71 5.54 6.36 -7.23
C THR A 71 6.27 7.64 -7.65
N VAL A 72 6.97 8.26 -6.70
CA VAL A 72 7.85 9.40 -6.96
C VAL A 72 9.20 9.20 -6.30
N SER A 73 10.24 9.75 -6.92
CA SER A 73 11.55 9.90 -6.28
C SER A 73 12.16 11.28 -6.57
N LEU A 74 13.32 11.56 -5.97
CA LEU A 74 14.09 12.78 -6.25
C LEU A 74 14.61 12.82 -7.69
N THR A 75 14.88 11.65 -8.28
CA THR A 75 15.37 11.48 -9.66
C THR A 75 14.59 10.38 -10.35
N ASP A 76 14.70 10.28 -11.67
CA ASP A 76 14.12 9.20 -12.49
C ASP A 76 14.97 7.93 -12.50
N SER A 77 16.09 7.92 -11.77
CA SER A 77 17.00 6.79 -11.70
C SER A 77 16.44 5.63 -10.88
N VAL A 78 16.90 4.42 -11.20
CA VAL A 78 16.60 3.21 -10.43
C VAL A 78 17.08 3.37 -8.99
N VAL A 79 16.20 3.07 -8.03
CA VAL A 79 16.44 3.20 -6.60
C VAL A 79 16.66 1.83 -5.97
N ALA A 80 17.76 1.66 -5.23
CA ALA A 80 18.01 0.46 -4.44
C ALA A 80 17.23 0.53 -3.11
N THR A 81 16.49 -0.52 -2.80
CA THR A 81 15.70 -0.62 -1.56
C THR A 81 16.58 -1.03 -0.37
N GLU A 82 15.98 -1.21 0.80
CA GLU A 82 16.68 -1.69 1.99
C GLU A 82 17.56 -2.93 1.68
N GLN A 83 18.81 -2.87 2.14
CA GLN A 83 19.86 -3.90 1.95
C GLN A 83 20.13 -4.31 0.49
N GLY A 84 19.64 -3.55 -0.50
CA GLY A 84 19.82 -3.85 -1.91
C GLY A 84 19.05 -5.09 -2.40
N GLY A 85 18.05 -5.57 -1.64
CA GLY A 85 17.28 -6.76 -2.01
C GLY A 85 16.46 -6.59 -3.28
N LEU A 86 15.95 -5.39 -3.55
CA LEU A 86 15.21 -5.02 -4.76
C LEU A 86 15.68 -3.69 -5.33
N ARG A 87 15.29 -3.45 -6.59
CA ARG A 87 15.49 -2.20 -7.31
C ARG A 87 14.15 -1.73 -7.87
N LEU A 88 13.82 -0.48 -7.64
CA LEU A 88 12.56 0.14 -8.05
C LEU A 88 12.83 1.25 -9.06
N THR A 89 12.05 1.30 -10.13
CA THR A 89 12.02 2.45 -11.05
C THR A 89 10.81 3.29 -10.67
N PRO A 90 10.98 4.58 -10.28
CA PRO A 90 9.85 5.44 -9.96
C PRO A 90 9.07 5.82 -11.23
N ASP A 91 7.77 6.02 -11.11
CA ASP A 91 6.93 6.49 -12.22
C ASP A 91 7.25 7.94 -12.60
N TYR A 92 7.57 8.76 -11.59
CA TYR A 92 7.79 10.20 -11.71
C TYR A 92 8.94 10.68 -10.82
N THR A 93 9.44 11.87 -11.11
CA THR A 93 10.15 12.71 -10.14
C THR A 93 9.17 13.63 -9.44
N PHE A 94 9.57 14.23 -8.31
CA PHE A 94 8.73 15.26 -7.68
C PHE A 94 8.43 16.47 -8.59
N ALA A 95 9.29 16.74 -9.57
CA ALA A 95 9.14 17.88 -10.48
C ALA A 95 8.13 17.63 -11.61
N ASN A 96 7.89 16.37 -12.00
CA ASN A 96 7.02 16.02 -13.12
C ASN A 96 5.79 15.18 -12.74
N ALA A 97 5.63 14.86 -11.45
CA ALA A 97 4.47 14.13 -10.95
C ALA A 97 3.17 14.94 -11.05
N PRO A 98 2.01 14.28 -11.25
CA PRO A 98 0.72 14.90 -10.99
C PRO A 98 0.64 15.46 -9.56
N LYS A 99 -0.15 16.51 -9.31
CA LYS A 99 -0.32 17.04 -7.95
C LYS A 99 -0.93 15.96 -7.02
N PRO A 100 -0.28 15.60 -5.91
CA PRO A 100 -0.81 14.60 -4.99
C PRO A 100 -1.89 15.19 -4.08
N ASP A 101 -2.87 14.34 -3.73
CA ASP A 101 -3.85 14.60 -2.67
C ASP A 101 -3.46 13.92 -1.36
N ILE A 102 -2.80 12.77 -1.47
CA ILE A 102 -2.32 11.97 -0.34
C ILE A 102 -0.85 11.61 -0.62
N LEU A 103 0.03 11.90 0.35
CA LEU A 103 1.44 11.54 0.34
C LEU A 103 1.68 10.39 1.32
N VAL A 104 2.19 9.28 0.82
CA VAL A 104 2.63 8.14 1.62
C VAL A 104 4.15 8.09 1.59
N VAL A 105 4.76 8.18 2.78
CA VAL A 105 6.20 8.02 2.98
C VAL A 105 6.41 6.68 3.69
N PRO A 106 6.84 5.63 2.97
CA PRO A 106 7.13 4.34 3.59
C PRO A 106 8.28 4.46 4.59
N GLY A 107 8.34 3.52 5.53
CA GLY A 107 9.47 3.38 6.43
C GLY A 107 10.75 2.95 5.73
N ALA A 108 11.80 2.91 6.52
CA ALA A 108 13.10 2.38 6.18
C ALA A 108 13.82 2.01 7.49
N SER A 109 14.94 1.30 7.37
CA SER A 109 15.75 0.93 8.53
C SER A 109 16.05 2.14 9.43
N PRO A 110 16.18 1.96 10.76
CA PRO A 110 16.57 3.04 11.66
C PRO A 110 17.92 3.71 11.31
N ALA A 111 18.75 3.04 10.50
CA ALA A 111 19.99 3.63 9.99
C ALA A 111 19.76 4.68 8.90
N THR A 112 18.70 4.51 8.12
CA THR A 112 18.26 5.41 7.05
C THR A 112 17.46 6.58 7.59
N VAL A 113 16.56 6.31 8.56
CA VAL A 113 15.69 7.33 9.17
C VAL A 113 16.31 7.79 10.50
N ARG A 114 17.24 8.75 10.44
CA ARG A 114 17.83 9.37 11.63
C ARG A 114 17.28 10.79 11.86
N ARG A 115 17.16 11.16 13.14
CA ARG A 115 16.87 12.53 13.58
C ARG A 115 18.13 13.36 13.66
#